data_AF-A0A927TIQ1-F1
#
_entry.id   AF-A0A927TIQ1-F1
#
_cell.length_a   1.000
_cell.length_b   1.000
_cell.length_c   1.000
_cell.angle_alpha   90.00
_cell.angle_beta   90.00
_cell.angle_gamma   90.00
#
_symmetry.space_group_name_H-M   'P 1'
#
loop_
_entity.id
_entity.type
_entity.pdbx_description
1 polymer ?
#
loop_
_entity_poly.entity_id
_entity_poly.type
_entity_poly.pdbx_seq_one_letter_code
_entity_poly.pdbx_strand_id
1 'polypeptide(L)'
;MLIRTQNKEGLYNLNALNGLLYNESHEYNRGKDVGIKHEICIDTGVLDAIAEYSTKEKAIKVLDMIQEKYCEPVTCDVFSDNEKYIYSRSVFQMPQDSEVGT
;
A
#
# COMPACT_ATOMS: atom_id res chain seq x y z
N MET A 1 -5.45 8.58 -4.48
CA MET A 1 -5.91 7.22 -4.08
C MET A 1 -5.75 7.08 -2.58
N LEU A 2 -6.63 6.34 -1.90
CA LEU A 2 -6.44 5.98 -0.50
C LEU A 2 -5.77 4.61 -0.40
N ILE A 3 -4.89 4.41 0.59
CA ILE A 3 -4.26 3.12 0.90
C ILE A 3 -4.67 2.73 2.31
N ARG A 4 -5.22 1.53 2.46
CA ARG A 4 -5.58 0.95 3.74
C ARG A 4 -4.54 -0.09 4.14
N THR A 5 -4.07 0.00 5.39
CA THR A 5 -3.04 -0.89 5.94
C THR A 5 -3.48 -2.36 5.89
N GLN A 6 -2.53 -3.27 5.92
CA GLN A 6 -2.80 -4.71 5.83
C GLN A 6 -3.67 -5.22 6.99
N ASN A 7 -3.46 -4.69 8.21
CA ASN A 7 -4.29 -4.96 9.38
C ASN A 7 -5.63 -4.20 9.40
N LYS A 8 -5.88 -3.37 8.39
CA LYS A 8 -7.09 -2.54 8.20
C LYS A 8 -7.30 -1.44 9.24
N GLU A 9 -6.33 -1.11 10.07
CA GLU A 9 -6.47 -0.08 11.12
C GLU A 9 -6.08 1.33 10.65
N GLY A 10 -5.17 1.44 9.68
CA GLY A 10 -4.70 2.72 9.13
C GLY A 10 -5.26 3.01 7.73
N LEU A 11 -5.42 4.31 7.43
CA LEU A 11 -5.88 4.78 6.13
C LEU A 11 -5.11 6.05 5.74
N TYR A 12 -4.42 5.99 4.61
CA TYR A 12 -3.52 7.04 4.14
C TYR A 12 -3.95 7.56 2.77
N ASN A 13 -3.75 8.85 2.53
CA ASN A 13 -3.94 9.43 1.21
C ASN A 13 -2.61 9.44 0.46
N LEU A 14 -2.48 8.60 -0.58
CA LEU A 14 -1.25 8.51 -1.37
C LEU A 14 -0.84 9.86 -1.96
N ASN A 15 -1.80 10.75 -2.26
CA ASN A 15 -1.50 12.08 -2.79
C ASN A 15 -0.85 13.02 -1.75
N ALA A 16 -0.82 12.63 -0.48
CA ALA A 16 -0.25 13.39 0.63
C ALA A 16 1.00 12.72 1.23
N LEU A 17 1.44 11.59 0.68
CA LEU A 17 2.65 10.89 1.11
C LEU A 17 3.83 11.32 0.24
N ASN A 18 5.05 11.27 0.80
CA ASN A 18 6.27 11.46 0.02
C ASN A 18 6.54 10.25 -0.88
N GLY A 19 6.22 9.06 -0.39
CA GLY A 19 6.39 7.81 -1.13
C GLY A 19 5.99 6.57 -0.35
N LEU A 20 6.04 5.45 -1.06
CA LEU A 20 5.97 4.09 -0.51
C LEU A 20 7.31 3.42 -0.78
N LEU A 21 7.85 2.73 0.23
CA LEU A 21 9.16 2.13 0.13
C LEU A 21 9.12 0.69 0.61
N TYR A 22 9.90 -0.14 -0.07
CA TYR A 22 10.32 -1.42 0.47
C TYR A 22 11.37 -1.19 1.56
N ASN A 23 11.17 -1.84 2.71
CA ASN A 23 12.14 -1.89 3.79
C ASN A 23 12.47 -3.35 4.12
N GLU A 24 13.77 -3.65 4.20
CA GLU A 24 14.29 -4.92 4.68
C GLU A 24 14.95 -4.68 6.03
N SER A 25 14.46 -5.34 7.07
CA SER A 25 15.03 -5.19 8.41
C SER A 25 15.20 -6.54 9.10
N HIS A 26 16.25 -6.66 9.91
CA HIS A 26 16.43 -7.83 10.77
C HIS A 26 15.64 -7.64 12.07
N GLU A 27 14.79 -8.60 12.41
CA GLU A 27 14.09 -8.61 13.67
C GLU A 27 14.94 -9.29 14.74
N TYR A 28 15.26 -8.56 15.81
CA TYR A 28 15.92 -9.10 16.98
C TYR A 28 14.97 -9.09 18.17
N ASN A 29 14.62 -10.28 18.67
CA ASN A 29 13.82 -10.40 19.90
C ASN A 29 14.73 -10.88 21.03
N ARG A 30 14.93 -10.00 22.03
CA ARG A 30 15.82 -10.26 23.18
C ARG A 30 17.23 -10.73 22.77
N GLY A 31 17.76 -10.14 21.69
CA GLY A 31 19.08 -10.47 21.14
C GLY A 31 19.14 -11.75 20.31
N LYS A 32 18.00 -12.42 20.07
CA LYS A 32 17.92 -13.54 19.11
C LYS A 32 17.44 -13.01 17.77
N ASP A 33 18.15 -13.38 16.71
CA ASP A 33 17.70 -13.19 15.33
C ASP A 33 16.44 -14.02 15.10
N VAL A 34 15.34 -13.35 14.79
CA VAL A 34 14.03 -13.95 14.52
C VAL A 34 13.79 -14.07 13.01
N GLY A 35 14.67 -13.47 12.20
CA GLY A 35 14.58 -13.48 10.74
C GLY A 35 14.52 -12.08 10.15
N ILE A 36 14.27 -12.06 8.85
CA ILE A 36 14.19 -10.85 8.03
C ILE A 36 12.72 -10.49 7.86
N LYS A 37 12.39 -9.21 8.05
CA LYS A 37 11.10 -8.63 7.70
C LYS A 37 11.19 -7.94 6.35
N HIS A 38 10.18 -8.18 5.52
CA HIS A 38 9.99 -7.53 4.24
C HIS A 38 8.73 -6.67 4.32
N GLU A 39 8.91 -5.36 4.49
CA GLU A 39 7.83 -4.44 4.79
C GLU A 39 7.62 -3.45 3.65
N ILE A 40 6.37 -3.01 3.50
CA ILE A 40 6.04 -1.79 2.76
C ILE A 40 5.76 -0.69 3.78
N CYS A 41 6.53 0.37 3.68
CA CYS A 41 6.45 1.52 4.57
C CYS A 41 5.95 2.76 3.82
N ILE A 42 5.27 3.64 4.54
CA ILE A 42 5.00 5.00 4.08
C ILE A 42 6.12 5.93 4.55
N ASP A 43 6.47 6.91 3.73
CA ASP A 43 7.32 8.01 4.14
C ASP A 43 6.47 9.24 4.48
N THR A 44 6.28 9.46 5.78
CA THR A 44 5.66 10.67 6.36
C THR A 44 6.69 11.54 7.09
N GLY A 45 8.00 11.29 6.89
CA GLY A 45 9.10 11.81 7.70
C GLY A 45 9.65 10.81 8.73
N VAL A 46 8.88 9.76 9.02
CA VAL A 46 9.32 8.51 9.67
C VAL A 46 8.82 7.35 8.82
N LEU A 47 9.61 6.29 8.71
CA LEU A 47 9.20 5.07 8.02
C LEU A 47 8.27 4.25 8.92
N ASP A 48 6.98 4.32 8.64
CA ASP A 48 5.97 3.50 9.31
C ASP A 48 5.56 2.32 8.41
N ALA A 49 5.74 1.10 8.92
CA ALA A 49 5.33 -0.12 8.21
C ALA A 49 3.80 -0.20 8.15
N ILE A 50 3.27 -0.40 6.95
CA ILE A 50 1.82 -0.52 6.69
C ILE A 50 1.39 -1.90 6.16
N ALA A 51 2.36 -2.75 5.81
CA ALA A 51 2.18 -4.14 5.45
C ALA A 51 3.50 -4.92 5.61
N GLU A 52 3.40 -6.21 5.92
CA GLU A 52 4.53 -7.15 5.99
C GLU A 52 4.27 -8.34 5.05
N TYR A 53 5.33 -8.85 4.43
CA TYR A 53 5.28 -9.99 3.50
C TYR A 53 6.40 -10.99 3.81
N SER A 54 6.17 -12.24 3.43
CA SER A 54 7.08 -13.35 3.74
C SER A 54 8.36 -13.34 2.90
N THR A 55 8.38 -12.59 1.80
CA THR A 55 9.51 -12.49 0.87
C THR A 55 9.60 -11.09 0.28
N LYS A 56 10.80 -10.72 -0.14
CA LYS A 56 11.04 -9.47 -0.88
C LYS A 56 10.22 -9.41 -2.17
N GLU A 57 10.16 -10.50 -2.93
CA GLU A 57 9.45 -10.58 -4.20
C GLU A 57 7.97 -10.23 -4.03
N LYS A 58 7.33 -10.76 -2.98
CA LYS A 58 5.94 -10.41 -2.67
C LYS A 58 5.79 -8.93 -2.31
N ALA A 59 6.67 -8.38 -1.48
CA ALA A 59 6.60 -6.97 -1.12
C ALA A 59 6.72 -6.06 -2.36
N ILE A 60 7.69 -6.33 -3.25
CA ILE A 60 7.86 -5.60 -4.50
C ILE A 60 6.63 -5.74 -5.41
N LYS A 61 6.08 -6.95 -5.54
CA LYS A 61 4.86 -7.17 -6.33
C LYS A 61 3.67 -6.36 -5.82
N VAL A 62 3.56 -6.11 -4.52
CA VAL A 62 2.52 -5.21 -3.99
C VAL A 62 2.74 -3.76 -4.42
N LEU A 63 3.99 -3.29 -4.50
CA LEU A 63 4.27 -1.96 -5.08
C LEU A 63 3.81 -1.90 -6.53
N ASP A 64 4.04 -2.95 -7.32
CA ASP A 64 3.55 -3.04 -8.70
C ASP A 64 2.02 -3.01 -8.77
N MET A 65 1.32 -3.77 -7.90
CA MET A 65 -0.13 -3.76 -7.82
C MET A 65 -0.70 -2.37 -7.46
N ILE A 66 -0.02 -1.64 -6.57
CA ILE A 66 -0.39 -0.26 -6.21
C ILE A 66 -0.19 0.66 -7.41
N GLN A 67 0.93 0.52 -8.13
CA GLN A 67 1.22 1.30 -9.33
C GLN A 67 0.15 1.07 -10.40
N GLU A 68 -0.19 -0.19 -10.69
CA GLU A 68 -1.25 -0.55 -11.61
C GLU A 68 -2.58 0.09 -11.20
N LYS A 69 -2.96 -0.04 -9.92
CA LYS A 69 -4.20 0.55 -9.41
C LYS A 69 -4.22 2.07 -9.49
N TYR A 70 -3.08 2.71 -9.24
CA TYR A 70 -2.95 4.17 -9.31
C TYR A 70 -3.09 4.68 -10.74
N CYS A 71 -2.60 3.92 -11.71
CA CYS A 71 -2.68 4.23 -13.14
C CYS A 71 -4.02 3.85 -13.79
N GLU A 72 -4.90 3.10 -13.10
CA GLU A 72 -6.21 2.77 -13.62
C GLU A 72 -7.03 4.05 -13.92
N PRO A 73 -7.66 4.14 -15.11
CA PRO A 73 -8.51 5.27 -15.45
C PRO A 73 -9.69 5.36 -14.48
N VAL A 74 -9.90 6.52 -13.88
CA VAL A 74 -11.10 6.78 -13.08
C VAL A 74 -12.28 6.93 -14.05
N THR A 75 -13.21 5.99 -14.03
CA THR A 75 -14.46 6.09 -14.80
C THR A 75 -15.41 7.07 -14.12
N CYS A 76 -15.87 8.08 -14.85
CA CYS A 76 -16.85 9.06 -14.38
C CYS A 76 -18.23 8.72 -14.94
N ASP A 77 -19.23 8.56 -14.07
CA ASP A 77 -20.63 8.58 -14.52
C ASP A 77 -21.06 10.04 -14.74
N VAL A 78 -21.30 10.40 -16.00
CA VAL A 78 -21.78 11.74 -16.37
C VAL A 78 -23.31 11.73 -16.33
N PHE A 79 -23.90 12.49 -15.41
CA PHE A 79 -25.34 12.77 -15.38
C PHE A 79 -25.55 14.26 -15.71
N SER A 80 -26.15 14.58 -16.86
CA SER A 80 -26.62 15.94 -17.19
C SER A 80 -27.88 16.26 -16.35
N ASP A 81 -28.26 17.49 -16.00
CA ASP A 81 -28.16 18.79 -16.70
C ASP A 81 -27.51 19.93 -15.87
N ASN A 82 -26.75 19.65 -14.81
CA ASN A 82 -25.92 20.66 -14.12
C ASN A 82 -24.71 19.99 -13.44
N GLU A 83 -23.83 19.49 -14.30
CA GLU A 83 -22.47 18.94 -14.10
C GLU A 83 -22.04 18.57 -12.67
N LYS A 84 -22.20 17.28 -12.32
CA LYS A 84 -21.56 16.70 -11.14
C LYS A 84 -20.45 15.73 -11.55
N TYR A 85 -19.20 16.16 -11.37
CA TYR A 85 -18.02 15.32 -11.55
C TYR A 85 -17.84 14.39 -10.34
N ILE A 86 -18.13 13.10 -10.49
CA ILE A 86 -17.84 12.10 -9.46
C ILE A 86 -16.47 11.48 -9.77
N TYR A 87 -15.43 11.99 -9.11
CA TYR A 87 -14.15 11.28 -9.05
C TYR A 87 -14.32 10.08 -8.12
N SER A 88 -14.34 8.86 -8.68
CA SER A 88 -14.18 7.65 -7.87
C SER A 88 -12.83 7.74 -7.16
N ARG A 89 -12.86 7.91 -5.83
CA ARG A 89 -11.67 7.80 -4.99
C ARG A 89 -11.44 6.30 -4.76
N SER A 90 -10.54 5.71 -5.53
CA SER A 90 -10.12 4.32 -5.32
C SER A 90 -9.46 4.15 -3.95
N VAL A 91 -9.80 3.06 -3.28
CA VAL A 91 -9.12 2.59 -2.06
C VAL A 91 -8.36 1.32 -2.43
N PHE A 92 -7.05 1.32 -2.23
CA PHE A 92 -6.22 0.13 -2.33
C PHE A 92 -6.11 -0.49 -0.93
N GLN A 93 -6.66 -1.68 -0.74
CA GLN A 93 -6.45 -2.47 0.47
C GLN A 93 -5.16 -3.26 0.31
N MET A 94 -4.19 -3.06 1.22
CA MET A 94 -2.99 -3.90 1.24
C MET A 94 -3.38 -5.38 1.37
N PRO A 95 -2.93 -6.24 0.45
CA PRO A 95 -3.26 -7.66 0.47
C PRO A 95 -2.58 -8.38 1.63
N GLN A 96 -3.18 -9.48 2.09
CA GLN A 96 -2.52 -10.43 2.96
C GLN A 96 -1.40 -11.15 2.20
N ASP A 97 -0.40 -11.64 2.92
CA ASP A 97 0.71 -12.37 2.32
C ASP A 97 0.26 -13.56 1.43
N SER A 98 -0.81 -14.25 1.82
CA SER A 98 -1.40 -15.36 1.07
C SER A 98 -2.12 -14.95 -0.22
N GLU A 99 -2.46 -13.68 -0.37
CA GLU A 99 -3.13 -13.12 -1.56
C GLU A 99 -2.12 -12.65 -2.62
N VAL A 100 -0.84 -12.55 -2.25
CA VAL A 100 0.25 -12.16 -3.16
C VAL A 100 0.91 -13.42 -3.71
N GLY A 101 0.64 -13.73 -4.98
CA GLY A 101 1.33 -14.83 -5.67
C GLY A 101 2.84 -14.56 -5.79
N THR A 102 3.66 -15.61 -5.81
CA THR A 102 5.09 -15.51 -6.13
C THR A 102 5.33 -15.17 -7.60
#